data_AF-N1URV3-F1
#
_entry.id   AF-N1URV3-F1
#
_cell.length_a   1.000
_cell.length_b   1.000
_cell.length_c   1.000
_cell.angle_alpha   90.00
_cell.angle_beta   90.00
_cell.angle_gamma   90.00
#
_symmetry.space_group_name_H-M   'P 1'
#
loop_
_entity.id
_entity.type
_entity.pdbx_description
1 polymer ?
#
loop_
_entity_poly.entity_id
_entity_poly.type
_entity_poly.pdbx_seq_one_letter_code
_entity_poly.pdbx_strand_id
1 'polypeptide(L)'
;MESKQDSNSSSYSTKIFGVLNITEDSFSDGGKYLTFKSSSEKANSLLNQGADVIDIGAQSSNIQASLIGPEIEWIRMKELISNLVAKGVRISVDSFQPQVIASSLSAGVEFINHIRGFVDEESIREISKYARTNRKFILMYSHNHSNRAETKSHLTPNNVILEIVRFFRERKKFY
;
A
#
# COMPACT_ATOMS: atom_id res chain seq x y z
N MET A 1 -1.55 50.39 -5.26
CA MET A 1 -2.26 49.27 -4.58
C MET A 1 -1.34 48.07 -4.63
N GLU A 2 -0.56 47.87 -3.56
CA GLU A 2 0.31 46.70 -3.42
C GLU A 2 -0.57 45.48 -3.15
N SER A 3 -0.45 44.46 -4.01
CA SER A 3 -1.11 43.17 -3.80
C SER A 3 -0.46 42.48 -2.61
N LYS A 4 -1.22 42.30 -1.53
CA LYS A 4 -0.84 41.43 -0.41
C LYS A 4 -0.58 40.03 -0.95
N GLN A 5 0.66 39.55 -0.86
CA GLN A 5 0.97 38.13 -1.02
C GLN A 5 0.32 37.37 0.13
N ASP A 6 -0.56 36.41 -0.20
CA ASP A 6 -1.14 35.49 0.78
C ASP A 6 -0.04 34.63 1.39
N SER A 7 0.34 34.92 2.63
CA SER A 7 1.41 34.27 3.38
C SER A 7 1.05 32.88 3.91
N ASN A 8 0.16 32.14 3.25
CA ASN A 8 -0.38 30.88 3.75
C ASN A 8 -0.47 29.72 2.74
N SER A 9 0.19 29.81 1.58
CA SER A 9 0.32 28.66 0.70
C SER A 9 1.40 27.71 1.24
N SER A 10 1.06 26.88 2.22
CA SER A 10 1.83 25.65 2.44
C SER A 10 1.80 24.86 1.13
N SER A 11 2.92 24.87 0.41
CA SER A 11 3.10 24.11 -0.82
C SER A 11 3.09 22.62 -0.47
N TYR A 12 1.92 22.00 -0.47
CA TYR A 12 1.81 20.55 -0.39
C TYR A 12 2.40 19.96 -1.66
N SER A 13 3.59 19.36 -1.56
CA SER A 13 4.18 18.59 -2.65
C SER A 13 3.45 17.26 -2.77
N THR A 14 2.76 17.04 -3.88
CA THR A 14 2.22 15.71 -4.24
C THR A 14 3.34 14.68 -4.27
N LYS A 15 3.03 13.45 -3.86
CA LYS A 15 3.94 12.30 -3.93
C LYS A 15 3.41 11.28 -4.93
N ILE A 16 4.28 10.81 -5.81
CA ILE A 16 3.96 9.83 -6.85
C ILE A 16 4.38 8.45 -6.36
N PHE A 17 3.42 7.52 -6.30
CA PHE A 17 3.66 6.11 -5.97
C PHE A 17 3.70 5.31 -7.27
N GLY A 18 4.85 4.72 -7.58
CA GLY A 18 5.02 3.85 -8.73
C GLY A 18 4.61 2.42 -8.37
N VAL A 19 3.54 1.93 -8.98
CA VAL A 19 3.00 0.58 -8.71
C VAL A 19 3.86 -0.49 -9.38
N LEU A 20 4.27 -1.48 -8.60
CA LEU A 20 5.04 -2.65 -9.02
C LEU A 20 4.37 -3.92 -8.50
N ASN A 21 3.66 -4.62 -9.39
CA ASN A 21 3.02 -5.88 -9.07
C ASN A 21 3.95 -7.07 -9.39
N ILE A 22 4.20 -7.91 -8.40
CA ILE A 22 4.96 -9.17 -8.49
C ILE A 22 3.97 -10.34 -8.39
N THR A 23 3.04 -10.40 -9.34
CA THR A 23 1.99 -11.42 -9.36
C THR A 23 2.08 -12.28 -10.62
N GLU A 24 1.81 -13.58 -10.48
CA GLU A 24 1.64 -14.51 -11.62
C GLU A 24 0.35 -14.19 -12.38
N ASP A 25 -0.72 -13.98 -11.62
CA ASP A 25 -2.01 -13.52 -12.14
C ASP A 25 -1.96 -12.01 -12.31
N SER A 26 -1.97 -11.49 -13.54
CA SER A 26 -2.41 -10.11 -13.69
C SER A 26 -3.08 -9.82 -15.02
N PHE A 27 -4.18 -9.11 -14.87
CA PHE A 27 -4.89 -8.34 -15.88
C PHE A 27 -4.05 -7.17 -16.42
N SER A 28 -2.83 -6.92 -15.89
CA SER A 28 -1.91 -5.83 -16.30
C SER A 28 -0.49 -6.28 -16.69
N ASP A 29 0.14 -7.26 -16.01
CA ASP A 29 1.58 -7.51 -16.12
C ASP A 29 2.00 -8.98 -16.42
N GLY A 30 1.08 -9.94 -16.38
CA GLY A 30 1.25 -11.36 -16.76
C GLY A 30 2.51 -12.07 -16.23
N GLY A 31 2.93 -11.85 -14.97
CA GLY A 31 4.13 -12.51 -14.42
C GLY A 31 5.47 -11.94 -14.87
N LYS A 32 5.51 -10.81 -15.60
CA LYS A 32 6.76 -10.20 -16.11
C LYS A 32 7.80 -9.88 -15.04
N TYR A 33 7.38 -9.64 -13.80
CA TYR A 33 8.25 -9.16 -12.72
C TYR A 33 8.53 -10.19 -11.63
N LEU A 34 8.27 -11.48 -11.87
CA LEU A 34 8.46 -12.55 -10.88
C LEU A 34 9.91 -12.81 -10.49
N THR A 35 10.88 -12.34 -11.29
CA THR A 35 12.30 -12.47 -10.97
C THR A 35 12.82 -11.21 -10.28
N PHE A 36 13.82 -11.37 -9.42
CA PHE A 36 14.52 -10.23 -8.82
C PHE A 36 15.05 -9.25 -9.86
N LYS A 37 15.60 -9.76 -10.98
CA LYS A 37 16.13 -8.93 -12.07
C LYS A 37 15.03 -8.06 -12.69
N SER A 38 13.95 -8.67 -13.15
CA SER A 38 12.89 -7.94 -13.86
C SER A 38 12.12 -6.98 -12.95
N SER A 39 11.87 -7.35 -11.69
CA SER A 39 11.30 -6.42 -10.70
C SER A 39 12.24 -5.27 -10.36
N SER A 40 13.55 -5.51 -10.22
CA SER A 40 14.54 -4.44 -10.01
C SER A 40 14.61 -3.46 -11.18
N GLU A 41 14.60 -3.97 -12.42
CA GLU A 41 14.57 -3.13 -13.63
C GLU A 41 13.31 -2.25 -13.68
N LYS A 42 12.14 -2.81 -13.33
CA LYS A 42 10.89 -2.06 -13.25
C LYS A 42 10.92 -0.99 -12.16
N ALA A 43 11.42 -1.32 -10.97
CA ALA A 43 11.56 -0.36 -9.87
C ALA A 43 12.44 0.84 -10.29
N ASN A 44 13.60 0.56 -10.89
CA ASN A 44 14.49 1.61 -11.41
C ASN A 44 13.82 2.44 -12.51
N SER A 45 13.07 1.80 -13.41
CA SER A 45 12.32 2.50 -14.45
C SER A 45 11.27 3.45 -13.86
N LEU A 46 10.52 3.03 -12.84
CA LEU A 46 9.54 3.88 -12.13
C LEU A 46 10.22 5.06 -11.43
N LEU A 47 11.35 4.84 -10.77
CA LEU A 47 12.15 5.91 -10.15
C LEU A 47 12.62 6.93 -11.20
N ASN A 48 13.13 6.46 -12.34
CA ASN A 48 13.57 7.32 -13.45
C ASN A 48 12.41 8.10 -14.09
N GLN A 49 11.18 7.61 -13.98
CA GLN A 49 9.96 8.29 -14.42
C GLN A 49 9.42 9.29 -13.38
N GLY A 50 10.07 9.42 -12.22
CA GLY A 50 9.72 10.39 -11.19
C GLY A 50 8.86 9.85 -10.05
N ALA A 51 8.79 8.52 -9.85
CA ALA A 51 8.16 7.96 -8.65
C ALA A 51 8.95 8.37 -7.39
N ASP A 52 8.25 8.93 -6.39
CA ASP A 52 8.82 9.22 -5.07
C ASP A 52 8.91 7.97 -4.18
N VAL A 53 7.99 7.02 -4.39
CA VAL A 53 7.83 5.79 -3.60
C VAL A 53 7.51 4.65 -4.57
N ILE A 54 8.08 3.47 -4.33
CA ILE A 54 7.71 2.24 -5.05
C ILE A 54 6.69 1.47 -4.21
N ASP A 55 5.48 1.26 -4.74
CA ASP A 55 4.41 0.50 -4.10
C ASP A 55 4.42 -0.94 -4.62
N ILE A 56 4.80 -1.88 -3.77
CA ILE A 56 5.06 -3.27 -4.13
C ILE A 56 3.91 -4.13 -3.62
N GLY A 57 3.24 -4.83 -4.53
CA GLY A 57 2.22 -5.82 -4.21
C GLY A 57 2.55 -7.18 -4.84
N ALA A 58 2.52 -8.26 -4.07
CA ALA A 58 2.74 -9.63 -4.57
C ALA A 58 1.49 -10.52 -4.53
N GLN A 59 0.38 -9.97 -4.02
CA GLN A 59 -0.94 -10.57 -4.01
C GLN A 59 -1.89 -9.70 -4.83
N SER A 60 -2.60 -10.30 -5.77
CA SER A 60 -3.67 -9.59 -6.47
C SER A 60 -4.93 -9.57 -5.61
N SER A 61 -5.54 -8.39 -5.48
CA SER A 61 -6.83 -8.18 -4.82
C SER A 61 -8.01 -8.19 -5.80
N ASN A 62 -7.75 -8.55 -7.06
CA ASN A 62 -8.76 -8.61 -8.11
C ASN A 62 -9.79 -9.73 -7.85
N ILE A 63 -11.00 -9.58 -8.41
CA ILE A 63 -12.16 -10.45 -8.25
C ILE A 63 -11.82 -11.93 -8.53
N GLN A 64 -10.96 -12.19 -9.52
CA GLN A 64 -10.59 -13.54 -9.98
C GLN A 64 -9.26 -14.05 -9.41
N ALA A 65 -8.57 -13.27 -8.57
CA ALA A 65 -7.24 -13.62 -8.10
C ALA A 65 -7.27 -14.83 -7.17
N SER A 66 -6.35 -15.78 -7.37
CA SER A 66 -6.11 -16.82 -6.37
C SER A 66 -5.32 -16.23 -5.20
N LEU A 67 -5.77 -16.47 -3.97
CA LEU A 67 -5.05 -15.95 -2.81
C LEU A 67 -3.84 -16.84 -2.55
N ILE A 68 -2.65 -16.23 -2.51
CA ILE A 68 -1.45 -16.89 -1.99
C ILE A 68 -1.35 -16.75 -0.46
N GLY A 69 -0.60 -17.66 0.17
CA GLY A 69 -0.27 -17.58 1.59
C GLY A 69 0.76 -16.50 1.89
N PRO A 70 0.83 -16.00 3.14
CA PRO A 70 1.71 -14.90 3.54
C PRO A 70 3.20 -15.19 3.33
N GLU A 71 3.63 -16.45 3.48
CA GLU A 71 5.02 -16.85 3.22
C GLU A 71 5.39 -16.66 1.75
N ILE A 72 4.52 -17.09 0.82
CA ILE A 72 4.74 -16.96 -0.62
C ILE A 72 4.75 -15.48 -1.02
N GLU A 73 3.78 -14.71 -0.51
CA GLU A 73 3.71 -13.26 -0.73
C GLU A 73 5.00 -12.57 -0.30
N TRP A 74 5.53 -12.89 0.89
CA TRP A 74 6.78 -12.33 1.38
C TRP A 74 7.99 -12.78 0.56
N ILE A 75 8.10 -14.07 0.22
CA ILE A 75 9.23 -14.62 -0.56
C ILE A 75 9.38 -13.89 -1.90
N ARG A 76 8.26 -13.54 -2.55
CA ARG A 76 8.27 -12.81 -3.83
C ARG A 76 8.86 -11.40 -3.73
N MET A 77 8.77 -10.75 -2.57
CA MET A 77 9.16 -9.35 -2.41
C MET A 77 10.45 -9.15 -1.62
N LYS A 78 10.81 -10.08 -0.73
CA LYS A 78 11.84 -9.88 0.31
C LYS A 78 13.20 -9.42 -0.25
N GLU A 79 13.64 -10.00 -1.37
CA GLU A 79 14.94 -9.71 -1.97
C GLU A 79 14.94 -8.30 -2.59
N LEU A 80 13.88 -7.96 -3.33
CA LEU A 80 13.69 -6.64 -3.91
C LEU A 80 13.61 -5.55 -2.83
N ILE A 81 12.79 -5.77 -1.81
CA ILE A 81 12.62 -4.83 -0.68
C ILE A 81 13.98 -4.58 -0.02
N SER A 82 14.70 -5.65 0.34
CA SER A 82 16.00 -5.51 1.00
C SER A 82 17.00 -4.72 0.15
N ASN A 83 17.04 -4.98 -1.17
CA ASN A 83 17.92 -4.27 -2.09
C ASN A 83 17.56 -2.78 -2.23
N LEU A 84 16.28 -2.46 -2.37
CA LEU A 84 15.80 -1.09 -2.54
C LEU A 84 15.97 -0.27 -1.25
N VAL A 85 15.69 -0.86 -0.08
CA VAL A 85 15.93 -0.22 1.23
C VAL A 85 17.43 0.10 1.41
N ALA A 86 18.32 -0.84 1.07
CA ALA A 86 19.76 -0.61 1.14
C ALA A 86 20.24 0.54 0.23
N LYS A 87 19.51 0.83 -0.86
CA LYS A 87 19.75 1.96 -1.77
C LYS A 87 19.09 3.27 -1.31
N GLY A 88 18.40 3.27 -0.16
CA GLY A 88 17.67 4.43 0.35
C GLY A 88 16.37 4.74 -0.40
N VAL A 89 15.87 3.81 -1.20
CA VAL A 89 14.58 3.97 -1.91
C VAL A 89 13.44 3.87 -0.90
N ARG A 90 12.47 4.78 -1.01
CA ARG A 90 11.26 4.77 -0.19
C ARG A 90 10.28 3.75 -0.76
N ILE A 91 9.79 2.86 0.09
CA ILE A 91 8.95 1.73 -0.31
C ILE A 91 7.62 1.79 0.42
N SER A 92 6.57 1.46 -0.32
CA SER A 92 5.27 1.05 0.16
C SER A 92 5.05 -0.43 -0.13
N VAL A 93 4.47 -1.16 0.81
CA VAL A 93 4.02 -2.54 0.59
C VAL A 93 2.50 -2.58 0.63
N ASP A 94 1.90 -3.03 -0.47
CA ASP A 94 0.47 -3.30 -0.60
C ASP A 94 0.20 -4.74 -0.11
N SER A 95 -0.25 -4.84 1.14
CA SER A 95 -0.62 -6.11 1.75
C SER A 95 -1.63 -5.93 2.86
N PHE A 96 -2.44 -6.97 3.05
CA PHE A 96 -3.37 -7.09 4.18
C PHE A 96 -3.03 -8.26 5.10
N GLN A 97 -1.90 -8.94 4.89
CA GLN A 97 -1.48 -10.07 5.70
C GLN A 97 -0.63 -9.58 6.89
N PRO A 98 -1.02 -9.81 8.14
CA PRO A 98 -0.27 -9.36 9.31
C PRO A 98 1.21 -9.78 9.30
N GLN A 99 1.51 -11.02 8.90
CA GLN A 99 2.88 -11.53 8.80
C GLN A 99 3.72 -10.79 7.75
N VAL A 100 3.12 -10.43 6.61
CA VAL A 100 3.80 -9.68 5.54
C VAL A 100 4.05 -8.24 5.99
N ILE A 101 3.08 -7.63 6.68
CA ILE A 101 3.21 -6.30 7.29
C ILE A 101 4.37 -6.29 8.29
N ALA A 102 4.41 -7.25 9.22
CA ALA A 102 5.46 -7.37 10.22
C ALA A 102 6.85 -7.53 9.59
N SER A 103 6.96 -8.39 8.58
CA SER A 103 8.22 -8.65 7.86
C SER A 103 8.69 -7.41 7.09
N SER A 104 7.76 -6.72 6.43
CA SER A 104 8.04 -5.51 5.65
C SER A 104 8.53 -4.35 6.52
N LEU A 105 7.86 -4.11 7.65
CA LEU A 105 8.28 -3.08 8.62
C LEU A 105 9.66 -3.38 9.19
N SER A 106 9.93 -4.65 9.53
CA SER A 106 11.23 -5.09 10.04
C SER A 106 12.34 -4.95 8.99
N ALA A 107 12.01 -5.13 7.71
CA ALA A 107 12.94 -4.95 6.58
C ALA A 107 13.20 -3.48 6.21
N GLY A 108 12.50 -2.53 6.85
CA GLY A 108 12.77 -1.11 6.67
C GLY A 108 11.84 -0.38 5.70
N VAL A 109 10.72 -0.97 5.30
CA VAL A 109 9.68 -0.35 4.45
C VAL A 109 9.06 0.86 5.15
N GLU A 110 8.88 1.99 4.46
CA GLU A 110 8.33 3.22 5.06
C GLU A 110 6.80 3.21 5.15
N PHE A 111 6.13 2.70 4.12
CA PHE A 111 4.68 2.73 4.02
C PHE A 111 4.09 1.32 4.02
N ILE A 112 2.98 1.13 4.73
CA ILE A 112 2.11 -0.04 4.54
C ILE A 112 0.81 0.45 3.94
N ASN A 113 0.49 -0.04 2.75
CA ASN A 113 -0.76 0.20 2.04
C ASN A 113 -1.72 -0.96 2.31
N HIS A 114 -2.75 -0.72 3.11
CA HIS A 114 -3.65 -1.77 3.57
C HIS A 114 -5.04 -1.59 2.96
N ILE A 115 -5.32 -2.36 1.91
CA ILE A 115 -6.57 -2.24 1.13
C ILE A 115 -7.85 -2.52 1.94
N ARG A 116 -7.77 -3.30 3.02
CA ARG A 116 -8.89 -3.55 3.93
C ARG A 116 -9.04 -2.48 5.02
N GLY A 117 -8.06 -1.58 5.12
CA GLY A 117 -7.97 -0.52 6.11
C GLY A 117 -7.92 -1.02 7.56
N PHE A 118 -7.10 -2.06 7.82
CA PHE A 118 -6.80 -2.58 9.15
C PHE A 118 -8.05 -2.89 9.99
N VAL A 119 -8.93 -3.72 9.42
CA VAL A 119 -10.13 -4.19 10.13
C VAL A 119 -9.85 -5.34 11.11
N ASP A 120 -8.71 -6.02 10.97
CA ASP A 120 -8.28 -7.09 11.86
C ASP A 120 -7.31 -6.59 12.95
N GLU A 121 -7.43 -7.19 14.14
CA GLU A 121 -6.65 -6.80 15.32
C GLU A 121 -5.16 -7.12 15.18
N GLU A 122 -4.81 -8.16 14.42
CA GLU A 122 -3.43 -8.59 14.27
C GLU A 122 -2.63 -7.56 13.46
N SER A 123 -3.16 -7.08 12.33
CA SER A 123 -2.51 -6.00 11.57
C SER A 123 -2.38 -4.72 12.40
N ILE A 124 -3.39 -4.35 13.20
CA ILE A 124 -3.31 -3.21 14.13
C ILE A 124 -2.17 -3.41 15.13
N ARG A 125 -2.05 -4.61 15.72
CA ARG A 125 -0.99 -4.96 16.68
C ARG A 125 0.39 -4.81 16.06
N GLU A 126 0.57 -5.25 14.82
CA GLU A 126 1.85 -5.15 14.11
C GLU A 126 2.27 -3.69 13.87
N ILE A 127 1.35 -2.85 13.37
CA ILE A 127 1.68 -1.45 13.09
C ILE A 127 1.84 -0.60 14.35
N SER A 128 1.15 -0.97 15.44
CA SER A 128 1.26 -0.29 16.74
C SER A 128 2.68 -0.34 17.33
N LYS A 129 3.45 -1.38 17.02
CA LYS A 129 4.87 -1.50 17.40
C LYS A 129 5.74 -0.37 16.83
N TYR A 130 5.27 0.29 15.77
CA TYR A 130 6.00 1.32 15.03
C TYR A 130 5.38 2.73 15.20
N ALA A 131 4.42 2.92 16.12
CA ALA A 131 3.69 4.18 16.30
C ALA A 131 4.57 5.42 16.60
N ARG A 132 5.79 5.23 17.10
CA ARG A 132 6.77 6.31 17.41
C ARG A 132 7.90 6.42 16.41
N THR A 133 7.68 5.96 15.18
CA THR A 133 8.68 5.97 14.11
C THR A 133 8.16 6.80 12.93
N ASN A 134 8.99 7.00 11.91
CA ASN A 134 8.58 7.68 10.68
C ASN A 134 7.81 6.78 9.70
N ARG A 135 7.35 5.61 10.15
CA ARG A 135 6.54 4.68 9.35
C ARG A 135 5.14 5.26 9.16
N LYS A 136 4.54 5.00 8.00
CA LYS A 136 3.25 5.56 7.58
C LYS A 136 2.31 4.43 7.19
N PHE A 137 1.05 4.57 7.53
CA PHE A 137 0.03 3.56 7.29
C PHE A 137 -1.06 4.18 6.42
N ILE A 138 -1.29 3.61 5.24
CA ILE A 138 -2.33 4.04 4.30
C ILE A 138 -3.53 3.12 4.52
N LEU A 139 -4.63 3.72 4.94
CA LEU A 139 -5.89 3.02 5.20
C LEU A 139 -6.85 3.26 4.05
N MET A 140 -7.29 2.18 3.40
CA MET A 140 -8.30 2.26 2.36
C MET A 140 -9.67 1.82 2.90
N TYR A 141 -10.71 2.57 2.51
CA TYR A 141 -12.08 2.11 2.68
C TYR A 141 -12.44 1.15 1.53
N SER A 142 -12.96 -0.03 1.86
CA SER A 142 -13.57 -0.96 0.91
C SER A 142 -14.95 -1.35 1.43
N HIS A 143 -15.97 -1.33 0.56
CA HIS A 143 -17.36 -1.61 0.95
C HIS A 143 -17.61 -3.01 1.51
N ASN A 144 -16.68 -3.95 1.32
CA ASN A 144 -16.77 -5.31 1.87
C ASN A 144 -15.66 -5.62 2.88
N HIS A 145 -14.63 -4.77 3.00
CA HIS A 145 -13.40 -5.01 3.77
C HIS A 145 -12.79 -6.42 3.59
N SER A 146 -13.06 -7.04 2.44
CA SER A 146 -12.65 -8.41 2.11
C SER A 146 -11.24 -8.42 1.52
N ASN A 147 -10.66 -9.62 1.39
CA ASN A 147 -9.37 -9.83 0.74
C ASN A 147 -9.44 -9.76 -0.81
N ARG A 148 -10.64 -9.60 -1.37
CA ARG A 148 -10.89 -9.44 -2.81
C ARG A 148 -11.94 -8.38 -3.08
N ALA A 149 -11.85 -7.76 -4.25
CA ALA A 149 -12.92 -6.92 -4.77
C ALA A 149 -14.20 -7.72 -5.06
N GLU A 150 -15.36 -7.09 -4.90
CA GLU A 150 -16.66 -7.63 -5.23
C GLU A 150 -17.38 -6.75 -6.25
N THR A 151 -18.16 -7.35 -7.15
CA THR A 151 -18.92 -6.62 -8.17
C THR A 151 -20.25 -6.07 -7.67
N LYS A 152 -20.71 -6.55 -6.50
CA LYS A 152 -21.93 -6.09 -5.86
C LYS A 152 -21.57 -5.21 -4.66
N SER A 153 -22.19 -4.05 -4.59
CA SER A 153 -22.01 -3.12 -3.47
C SER A 153 -23.37 -2.72 -2.91
N HIS A 154 -23.42 -2.54 -1.59
CA HIS A 154 -24.58 -1.94 -0.90
C HIS A 154 -24.54 -0.41 -0.98
N LEU A 155 -23.47 0.17 -1.55
CA LEU A 155 -23.29 1.61 -1.66
C LEU A 155 -24.20 2.21 -2.73
N THR A 156 -24.73 3.36 -2.38
CA THR A 156 -25.57 4.22 -3.21
C THR A 156 -25.05 5.66 -3.10
N PRO A 157 -25.41 6.55 -4.03
CA PRO A 157 -25.08 7.98 -3.90
C PRO A 157 -25.54 8.60 -2.57
N ASN A 158 -26.57 8.04 -1.93
CA ASN A 158 -27.15 8.54 -0.69
C ASN A 158 -26.39 8.11 0.57
N ASN A 159 -25.68 6.97 0.56
CA ASN A 159 -25.00 6.43 1.75
C ASN A 159 -23.46 6.42 1.66
N VAL A 160 -22.88 6.52 0.45
CA VAL A 160 -21.44 6.30 0.24
C VAL A 160 -20.55 7.21 1.09
N ILE A 161 -20.88 8.50 1.18
CA ILE A 161 -20.10 9.44 1.99
C ILE A 161 -20.24 9.13 3.48
N LEU A 162 -21.45 8.76 3.93
CA LEU A 162 -21.72 8.45 5.33
C LEU A 162 -20.93 7.20 5.78
N GLU A 163 -20.94 6.15 4.96
CA GLU A 163 -20.20 4.90 5.21
C GLU A 163 -18.69 5.14 5.29
N ILE A 164 -18.12 5.88 4.33
CA ILE A 164 -16.69 6.25 4.32
C ILE A 164 -16.32 7.03 5.58
N VAL A 165 -17.10 8.07 5.92
CA VAL A 165 -16.84 8.91 7.10
C VAL A 165 -16.95 8.09 8.38
N ARG A 166 -17.95 7.22 8.50
CA ARG A 166 -18.12 6.33 9.64
C ARG A 166 -16.91 5.41 9.79
N PHE A 167 -16.50 4.76 8.72
CA PHE A 167 -15.33 3.87 8.72
C PHE A 167 -14.08 4.57 9.26
N PHE A 168 -13.71 5.74 8.70
CA PHE A 168 -12.50 6.44 9.14
C PHE A 168 -12.60 6.98 10.58
N ARG A 169 -13.80 7.39 11.03
CA ARG A 169 -14.03 7.76 12.44
C ARG A 169 -13.84 6.59 13.39
N GLU A 170 -14.30 5.40 13.00
CA GLU A 170 -14.11 4.19 13.80
C GLU A 170 -12.63 3.77 13.82
N ARG A 171 -11.94 3.78 12.67
CA ARG A 171 -10.51 3.43 12.59
C ARG A 171 -9.63 4.37 13.43
N LYS A 172 -9.91 5.67 13.44
CA LYS A 172 -9.16 6.66 14.25
C LYS A 172 -9.17 6.35 15.76
N LYS A 173 -10.10 5.54 16.27
CA LYS A 173 -10.11 5.17 17.70
C LYS A 173 -8.99 4.19 18.08
N PHE A 174 -8.37 3.54 17.10
CA PHE A 174 -7.34 2.52 17.30
C PHE A 174 -5.91 3.03 17.05
N TYR A 175 -5.74 4.30 16.67
CA TYR A 175 -4.45 4.93 16.32
C TYR A 175 -4.28 6.28 17.03
#